data_AF-A0A8H8SFZ5-F1
#
_entry.id   AF-A0A8H8SFZ5-F1
#
_cell.length_a   1.000
_cell.length_b   1.000
_cell.length_c   1.000
_cell.angle_alpha   90.00
_cell.angle_beta   90.00
_cell.angle_gamma   90.00
#
_symmetry.space_group_name_H-M   'P 1'
#
loop_
_entity.id
_entity.type
_entity.pdbx_description
1 polymer ?
#
loop_
_entity_poly.entity_id
_entity_poly.type
_entity_poly.pdbx_seq_one_letter_code
_entity_poly.pdbx_strand_id
1 'polypeptide(L)'
;MYQDGYREMVNIDFSSVVIEHMRAVHPHMQWIEMDIRDLKFEDGSFDVLIDKGTMDAMLTGISDVWNPAPEIVENCEKEISEAIR
;
A
#
# COMPACT_ATOMS: atom_id res chain seq x y z
N MET A 1 -8.24 14.12 1.88
CA MET A 1 -7.21 13.95 2.94
C MET A 1 -6.35 15.21 3.05
N TYR A 2 -5.32 15.40 2.22
CA TYR A 2 -4.40 16.52 2.40
C TYR A 2 -5.10 17.89 2.35
N GLN A 3 -5.92 18.16 1.33
CA GLN A 3 -6.66 19.43 1.22
C GLN A 3 -7.63 19.68 2.39
N ASP A 4 -8.07 18.61 3.06
CA ASP A 4 -8.99 18.66 4.21
C ASP A 4 -8.25 18.87 5.54
N GLY A 5 -6.91 19.03 5.52
CA GLY A 5 -6.10 19.40 6.68
C GLY A 5 -5.22 18.29 7.26
N TYR A 6 -5.29 17.06 6.75
CA TYR A 6 -4.44 15.95 7.20
C TYR A 6 -3.04 16.09 6.57
N ARG A 7 -2.07 16.54 7.36
CA ARG A 7 -0.69 16.82 6.88
C ARG A 7 0.32 15.73 7.23
N GLU A 8 0.12 15.03 8.33
CA GLU A 8 0.97 13.91 8.78
C GLU A 8 0.53 12.65 8.04
N MET A 9 1.02 12.48 6.80
CA MET A 9 0.69 11.33 5.96
C MET A 9 1.88 10.86 5.15
N VAL A 10 2.03 9.54 5.09
CA VAL A 10 3.05 8.85 4.32
C VAL A 10 2.34 8.01 3.26
N ASN A 11 2.68 8.21 2.00
CA ASN A 11 2.14 7.44 0.89
C ASN A 11 3.22 6.47 0.42
N ILE A 12 2.82 5.23 0.13
CA ILE A 12 3.73 4.20 -0.39
C ILE A 12 3.16 3.54 -1.63
N ASP A 13 4.06 3.02 -2.47
CA ASP A 13 3.77 2.17 -3.62
C ASP A 13 5.06 1.43 -3.97
N PHE A 14 4.98 0.19 -4.46
CA PHE A 14 6.14 -0.58 -4.92
C PHE A 14 6.70 -0.08 -6.26
N SER A 15 5.92 0.71 -7.00
CA SER A 15 6.30 1.29 -8.28
C SER A 15 7.11 2.58 -8.10
N SER A 16 8.41 2.50 -8.34
CA SER A 16 9.30 3.67 -8.39
C SER A 16 8.79 4.76 -9.34
N VAL A 17 8.23 4.37 -10.48
CA VAL A 17 7.67 5.29 -11.48
C VAL A 17 6.52 6.13 -10.91
N VAL A 18 5.59 5.49 -10.18
CA VAL A 18 4.48 6.20 -9.54
C VAL A 18 5.00 7.11 -8.44
N ILE A 19 5.92 6.63 -7.60
CA ILE A 19 6.51 7.42 -6.52
C ILE A 19 7.24 8.66 -7.03
N GLU A 20 8.07 8.52 -8.07
CA GLU A 20 8.78 9.66 -8.69
C GLU A 20 7.80 10.67 -9.29
N HIS A 21 6.77 10.19 -9.97
CA HIS A 21 5.72 11.05 -10.52
C HIS A 21 4.99 11.83 -9.42
N MET A 22 4.57 11.14 -8.35
CA MET A 22 3.80 11.76 -7.28
C MET A 22 4.64 12.73 -6.44
N ARG A 23 5.95 12.48 -6.27
CA ARG A 23 6.88 13.47 -5.69
C ARG A 23 6.94 14.76 -6.51
N ALA A 24 6.92 14.65 -7.83
CA ALA A 24 6.95 15.82 -8.71
C ALA A 24 5.63 16.62 -8.67
N VAL A 25 4.47 15.92 -8.66
CA VAL A 25 3.15 16.56 -8.68
C VAL A 25 2.75 17.08 -7.28
N HIS A 26 3.14 16.39 -6.22
CA HIS A 26 2.79 16.70 -4.82
C HIS A 26 4.03 16.70 -3.90
N PRO A 27 4.98 17.64 -4.10
CA PRO A 27 6.28 17.64 -3.41
C PRO A 27 6.21 17.93 -1.90
N HIS A 28 5.05 18.39 -1.41
CA HIS A 28 4.79 18.72 -0.01
C HIS A 28 4.23 17.53 0.80
N MET A 29 4.01 16.37 0.16
CA MET A 29 3.63 15.13 0.83
C MET A 29 4.81 14.15 0.82
N GLN A 30 4.81 13.21 1.75
CA GLN A 30 5.81 12.15 1.79
C GLN A 30 5.40 10.98 0.90
N TRP A 31 6.33 10.54 0.06
CA TRP A 31 6.16 9.43 -0.90
C TRP A 31 7.38 8.50 -0.79
N ILE A 32 7.17 7.23 -0.49
CA ILE A 32 8.24 6.22 -0.33
C ILE A 32 7.96 5.03 -1.24
N GLU A 33 8.99 4.58 -1.96
CA GLU A 33 8.93 3.30 -2.66
C GLU A 33 9.03 2.17 -1.63
N MET A 34 7.97 1.37 -1.51
CA MET A 34 7.87 0.30 -0.51
C MET A 34 6.81 -0.71 -0.93
N ASP A 35 7.09 -1.99 -0.69
CA ASP A 35 6.11 -3.07 -0.84
C ASP A 35 5.27 -3.18 0.44
N ILE A 36 3.94 -3.14 0.31
CA ILE A 36 3.00 -3.27 1.44
C ILE A 36 3.14 -4.61 2.18
N ARG A 37 3.65 -5.65 1.50
CA ARG A 37 3.90 -6.97 2.08
C ARG A 37 5.18 -7.03 2.93
N ASP A 38 5.94 -5.93 2.99
CA ASP A 38 7.18 -5.81 3.74
C ASP A 38 7.41 -4.34 4.17
N LEU A 39 6.51 -3.85 5.03
CA LEU A 39 6.57 -2.50 5.58
C LEU A 39 7.85 -2.32 6.40
N LYS A 40 8.50 -1.17 6.28
CA LYS A 40 9.76 -0.85 6.99
C LYS A 40 9.57 0.16 8.13
N PHE A 41 8.36 0.22 8.67
CA PHE A 41 8.01 1.07 9.80
C PHE A 41 7.96 0.25 11.10
N GLU A 42 8.18 0.90 12.24
CA GLU A 42 8.02 0.25 13.55
C GLU A 42 6.54 -0.04 13.82
N ASP A 43 6.26 -1.09 14.59
CA ASP A 43 4.89 -1.47 14.99
C ASP A 43 4.20 -0.29 15.71
N GLY A 44 2.92 -0.05 15.39
CA GLY A 44 2.17 1.06 15.98
C GLY A 44 2.64 2.47 15.57
N SER A 45 3.43 2.61 14.48
CA SER A 45 3.86 3.93 13.98
C SER A 45 2.73 4.77 13.38
N PHE A 46 1.58 4.17 13.05
CA PHE A 46 0.45 4.84 12.41
C PHE A 46 -0.87 4.50 13.12
N ASP A 47 -1.70 5.52 13.35
CA ASP A 47 -3.03 5.32 13.93
C ASP A 47 -4.06 4.81 12.90
N VAL A 48 -3.84 5.12 11.62
CA VAL A 48 -4.78 4.84 10.52
C VAL A 48 -4.02 4.45 9.27
N LEU A 49 -4.44 3.35 8.65
CA LEU A 49 -3.99 2.92 7.32
C LEU A 49 -5.16 2.96 6.35
N ILE A 50 -4.89 3.36 5.10
CA ILE A 50 -5.88 3.37 4.03
C ILE A 50 -5.31 2.57 2.88
N ASP A 51 -5.89 1.39 2.65
CA ASP A 51 -5.77 0.70 1.38
C ASP A 51 -6.93 1.08 0.45
N LYS A 52 -6.63 1.33 -0.81
CA LYS A 52 -7.61 1.55 -1.86
C LYS A 52 -7.12 0.95 -3.17
N GLY A 53 -7.51 -0.29 -3.43
CA GLY A 53 -7.27 -0.95 -4.71
C GLY A 53 -5.95 -1.72 -4.79
N THR A 54 -5.12 -1.74 -3.73
CA THR A 54 -3.86 -2.51 -3.73
C THR A 54 -4.16 -3.99 -3.67
N MET A 55 -5.09 -4.40 -2.79
CA MET A 55 -5.58 -5.77 -2.73
C MET A 55 -6.17 -6.24 -4.08
N ASP A 56 -6.96 -5.39 -4.74
CA ASP A 56 -7.54 -5.67 -6.06
C ASP A 56 -6.44 -5.89 -7.13
N ALA A 57 -5.35 -5.11 -7.06
CA ALA A 57 -4.21 -5.26 -7.96
C ALA A 57 -3.52 -6.63 -7.80
N MET A 58 -3.42 -7.16 -6.58
CA MET A 58 -2.86 -8.50 -6.33
C MET A 58 -3.76 -9.63 -6.83
N LEU A 59 -5.07 -9.41 -6.86
CA LEU A 59 -6.06 -10.36 -7.36
C LEU A 59 -6.26 -10.28 -8.89
N THR A 60 -5.50 -9.44 -9.59
CA THR A 60 -5.68 -9.23 -11.03
C THR A 60 -5.24 -10.46 -11.84
N GLY A 61 -6.05 -10.85 -12.84
CA GLY A 61 -5.72 -11.93 -13.77
C GLY A 61 -6.01 -13.35 -13.25
N ILE A 62 -6.68 -13.47 -12.10
CA ILE A 62 -7.09 -14.77 -11.56
C ILE A 62 -8.28 -15.35 -12.31
N SER A 63 -8.23 -16.65 -12.60
CA SER A 63 -9.29 -17.38 -13.29
C SER A 63 -10.42 -17.81 -12.35
N ASP A 64 -10.09 -18.13 -11.11
CA ASP A 64 -11.05 -18.54 -10.07
C ASP A 64 -10.87 -17.65 -8.84
N VAL A 65 -11.79 -16.68 -8.70
CA VAL A 65 -11.82 -15.75 -7.57
C VAL A 65 -12.27 -16.42 -6.26
N TRP A 66 -12.91 -17.60 -6.34
CA TRP A 66 -13.40 -18.33 -5.17
C TRP A 66 -12.38 -19.33 -4.64
N ASN A 67 -11.41 -19.72 -5.48
CA ASN A 67 -10.29 -20.59 -5.11
C ASN A 67 -9.00 -20.12 -5.81
N PRO A 68 -8.46 -18.95 -5.43
CA PRO A 68 -7.24 -18.41 -6.02
C PRO A 68 -6.02 -19.28 -5.72
N ALA A 69 -4.95 -19.10 -6.49
CA ALA A 69 -3.70 -19.80 -6.25
C ALA A 69 -3.15 -19.46 -4.84
N PRO A 70 -2.53 -20.43 -4.12
CA PRO A 70 -2.03 -20.19 -2.77
C PRO A 70 -1.08 -18.99 -2.64
N GLU A 71 -0.26 -18.72 -3.65
CA GLU A 71 0.64 -17.56 -3.69
C GLU A 71 -0.12 -16.23 -3.61
N ILE A 72 -1.29 -16.16 -4.24
CA ILE A 72 -2.12 -14.95 -4.23
C ILE A 72 -2.74 -14.76 -2.86
N VAL A 73 -3.24 -15.84 -2.25
CA VAL A 73 -3.72 -15.83 -0.87
C VAL A 73 -2.62 -15.35 0.09
N GLU A 74 -1.41 -15.90 -0.03
CA GLU A 74 -0.26 -15.53 0.80
C GLU A 74 0.10 -14.04 0.65
N ASN A 75 0.05 -13.50 -0.58
CA ASN A 75 0.32 -12.09 -0.83
C ASN A 75 -0.72 -11.17 -0.15
N CYS A 76 -2.00 -11.51 -0.28
CA CYS A 76 -3.10 -10.79 0.37
C CYS A 76 -3.00 -10.88 1.90
N GLU A 77 -2.69 -12.06 2.45
CA GLU A 77 -2.50 -12.25 3.89
C GLU A 77 -1.31 -11.46 4.43
N LYS A 78 -0.21 -11.36 3.67
CA LYS A 78 0.96 -10.54 4.05
C LYS A 78 0.63 -9.05 4.07
N GLU A 79 -0.08 -8.52 3.08
CA GLU A 79 -0.54 -7.12 3.10
C GLU A 79 -1.30 -6.81 4.40
N ILE A 80 -2.28 -7.67 4.75
CA ILE A 80 -3.09 -7.45 5.95
C ILE A 80 -2.23 -7.57 7.21
N SER A 81 -1.38 -8.59 7.29
CA SER A 81 -0.56 -8.87 8.46
C SER A 81 0.42 -7.73 8.76
N GLU A 82 1.01 -7.15 7.72
CA GLU A 82 1.89 -5.99 7.83
C GLU A 82 1.11 -4.72 8.20
N ALA A 83 -0.12 -4.56 7.71
CA ALA A 83 -0.95 -3.40 8.00
C ALA A 83 -1.51 -3.36 9.44
N ILE A 84 -1.64 -4.51 10.12
CA ILE A 84 -2.25 -4.61 11.46
C ILE A 84 -1.25 -4.71 12.61
N ARG A 85 0.05 -4.72 12.34
CA ARG A 85 1.09 -4.85 13.37
C ARG A 85 1.27 -3.58 14.20
#